data_AF-A0A2D3W8P4-F1
#
_entry.id   AF-A0A2D3W8P4-F1
#
_cell.length_a   1.000
_cell.length_b   1.000
_cell.length_c   1.000
_cell.angle_alpha   90.00
_cell.angle_beta   90.00
_cell.angle_gamma   90.00
#
_symmetry.space_group_name_H-M   'P 1'
#
loop_
_entity.id
_entity.type
_entity.pdbx_description
1 polymer ?
#
loop_
_entity_poly.entity_id
_entity_poly.type
_entity_poly.pdbx_seq_one_letter_code
_entity_poly.pdbx_strand_id
1 'polypeptide(L)'
;MATVSVTENSKFTARALQKLQNLTGTNWLSFLDAVGRIESDSAYNAKPTGTHYGIYQQNDELLNYTNFYKSFGQILGVNTIEQFQSNPIAQEVAALMEFGGIPSKYVGQNFSSKYTATMKALGRIGVRSKL
;
A
#
# COMPACT_ATOMS: atom_id res chain seq x y z
N MET A 1 -2.09 22.74 -23.84
CA MET A 1 -1.39 21.71 -23.05
C MET A 1 -1.24 22.25 -21.64
N ALA A 2 -1.87 21.63 -20.64
CA ALA A 2 -1.56 21.93 -19.25
C ALA A 2 -0.46 20.96 -18.82
N THR A 3 0.76 21.47 -18.72
CA THR A 3 1.87 20.76 -18.11
C THR A 3 1.50 20.56 -16.64
N VAL A 4 1.23 19.32 -16.23
CA VAL A 4 1.12 19.01 -14.80
C VAL A 4 2.54 19.07 -14.26
N SER A 5 2.96 20.25 -13.79
CA SER A 5 4.15 20.37 -12.99
C SER A 5 3.86 19.68 -11.66
N VAL A 6 4.35 18.46 -11.49
CA VAL A 6 4.55 17.90 -10.16
C VAL A 6 5.64 18.77 -9.54
N THR A 7 5.25 19.78 -8.78
CA THR A 7 6.19 20.48 -7.91
C THR A 7 6.68 19.42 -6.95
N GLU A 8 7.88 18.88 -7.21
CA GLU A 8 8.53 17.95 -6.30
C GLU A 8 8.56 18.62 -4.93
N ASN A 9 7.86 18.00 -3.98
CA ASN A 9 7.98 18.37 -2.59
C ASN A 9 9.37 17.87 -2.14
N SER A 10 10.42 18.57 -2.55
CA SER A 10 11.82 18.12 -2.65
C SER A 10 12.40 17.56 -1.34
N LYS A 11 11.83 17.98 -0.19
CA LYS A 11 12.19 17.47 1.13
C LYS A 11 11.65 16.06 1.42
N PHE A 12 10.46 15.72 0.91
CA PHE A 12 9.90 14.37 1.04
C PHE A 12 10.67 13.39 0.16
N THR A 13 11.00 13.79 -1.07
CA THR A 13 11.78 12.98 -2.00
C THR A 13 13.18 12.68 -1.47
N ALA A 14 13.92 13.65 -0.95
CA ALA A 14 15.30 13.42 -0.47
C ALA A 14 15.37 12.44 0.73
N ARG A 15 14.47 12.58 1.71
CA ARG A 15 14.44 11.69 2.89
C ARG A 15 13.96 10.29 2.54
N ALA A 16 12.97 10.17 1.64
CA ALA A 16 12.54 8.88 1.12
C ALA A 16 13.65 8.21 0.30
N LEU A 17 14.32 8.94 -0.60
CA LEU A 17 15.44 8.44 -1.41
C LEU A 17 16.60 7.94 -0.55
N GLN A 18 16.93 8.62 0.56
CA GLN A 18 17.96 8.17 1.49
C GLN A 18 17.59 6.82 2.14
N LYS A 19 16.32 6.62 2.50
CA LYS A 19 15.83 5.36 3.09
C LYS A 19 15.82 4.19 2.10
N LEU A 20 15.86 4.47 0.80
CA LEU A 20 15.83 3.47 -0.27
C LEU A 20 17.23 3.11 -0.80
N GLN A 21 18.30 3.67 -0.24
CA GLN A 21 19.67 3.35 -0.62
C GLN A 21 19.90 1.84 -0.47
N ASN A 22 20.43 1.20 -1.53
CA ASN A 22 20.72 -0.23 -1.65
C ASN A 22 19.54 -1.17 -1.93
N LEU A 23 18.33 -0.66 -2.19
CA LEU A 23 17.24 -1.48 -2.73
C LEU A 23 17.40 -1.63 -4.24
N THR A 24 17.81 -2.81 -4.70
CA THR A 24 18.08 -3.10 -6.12
C THR A 24 17.08 -4.06 -6.76
N GLY A 25 16.22 -4.69 -5.96
CA GLY A 25 15.25 -5.67 -6.45
C GLY A 25 13.98 -5.02 -7.01
N THR A 26 13.41 -5.66 -8.02
CA THR A 26 12.19 -5.22 -8.73
C THR A 26 10.99 -6.14 -8.45
N ASN A 27 11.11 -7.05 -7.49
CA ASN A 27 10.06 -8.01 -7.13
C ASN A 27 9.17 -7.47 -5.98
N TRP A 28 8.10 -8.19 -5.67
CA TRP A 28 7.16 -7.80 -4.61
C TRP A 28 7.79 -7.66 -3.23
N LEU A 29 8.79 -8.48 -2.91
CA LEU A 29 9.48 -8.41 -1.61
C LEU A 29 10.27 -7.12 -1.49
N SER A 30 11.04 -6.77 -2.54
CA SER A 30 11.79 -5.51 -2.57
C SER A 30 10.87 -4.29 -2.61
N PHE A 31 9.71 -4.40 -3.25
CA PHE A 31 8.70 -3.35 -3.22
C PHE A 31 8.14 -3.14 -1.81
N LEU A 32 7.71 -4.19 -1.12
CA LEU A 32 7.15 -4.08 0.22
C LEU A 32 8.22 -3.61 1.23
N ASP A 33 9.46 -4.10 1.15
CA ASP A 33 10.57 -3.59 1.98
C ASP A 33 10.79 -2.08 1.77
N ALA A 34 10.75 -1.61 0.51
CA ALA A 34 10.82 -0.18 0.19
C ALA A 34 9.69 0.63 0.86
N VAL A 35 8.44 0.16 0.74
CA VAL A 35 7.27 0.85 1.32
C VAL A 35 7.39 0.88 2.84
N GLY A 36 7.71 -0.25 3.50
CA GLY A 36 7.85 -0.32 4.95
C GLY A 36 8.92 0.63 5.49
N ARG A 37 10.05 0.76 4.80
CA ARG A 37 11.11 1.73 5.16
C ARG A 37 10.64 3.17 5.04
N ILE A 38 9.93 3.49 3.96
CA ILE A 38 9.40 4.85 3.74
C ILE A 38 8.41 5.21 4.84
N GLU A 39 7.40 4.38 5.01
CA GLU A 39 6.22 4.66 5.84
C GLU A 39 6.53 4.59 7.34
N SER A 40 7.31 3.60 7.78
CA SER A 40 7.46 3.32 9.21
C SER A 40 8.88 2.99 9.67
N ASP A 41 9.87 3.08 8.79
CA ASP A 41 11.24 2.61 9.04
C ASP A 41 11.27 1.10 9.37
N SER A 42 10.41 0.33 8.70
CA SER A 42 10.24 -1.12 8.87
C SER A 42 9.72 -1.55 10.25
N ALA A 43 9.16 -0.62 11.04
CA ALA A 43 8.58 -0.93 12.34
C ALA A 43 7.11 -1.39 12.21
N TYR A 44 6.83 -2.63 12.62
CA TYR A 44 5.47 -3.20 12.66
C TYR A 44 4.61 -2.62 13.79
N ASN A 45 5.25 -2.12 14.85
CA ASN A 45 4.63 -1.43 15.98
C ASN A 45 4.77 0.09 15.86
N ALA A 46 4.92 0.60 14.63
CA ALA A 46 5.08 2.03 14.39
C ALA A 46 3.95 2.83 15.02
N LYS A 47 4.32 3.97 15.60
CA LYS A 47 3.34 4.90 16.17
C LYS A 47 2.33 5.28 15.10
N PRO A 48 1.03 5.23 15.40
CA PRO A 48 0.03 5.58 14.41
C PRO A 48 0.17 7.01 13.93
N THR A 49 0.06 7.23 12.62
CA THR A 49 -0.02 8.58 12.03
C THR A 49 -1.48 8.88 11.74
N GLY A 50 -2.17 9.48 12.71
CA GLY A 50 -3.62 9.67 12.65
C GLY A 50 -4.34 8.31 12.74
N THR A 51 -5.08 7.94 11.69
CA THR A 51 -5.83 6.67 11.59
C THR A 51 -5.06 5.57 10.85
N HIS A 52 -3.75 5.72 10.68
CA HIS A 52 -2.90 4.77 9.96
C HIS A 52 -1.97 4.02 10.90
N TYR A 53 -1.85 2.71 10.69
CA TYR A 53 -1.29 1.76 11.64
C TYR A 53 -0.29 0.80 10.98
N GLY A 54 0.70 0.37 11.76
CA GLY A 54 1.64 -0.67 11.35
C GLY A 54 2.69 -0.24 10.34
N ILE A 55 3.40 -1.23 9.79
CA ILE A 55 4.56 -1.04 8.93
C ILE A 55 4.25 -0.31 7.61
N TYR A 56 3.05 -0.51 7.08
CA TYR A 56 2.59 0.10 5.82
C TYR A 56 1.62 1.26 6.03
N GLN A 57 1.42 1.70 7.28
CA GLN A 57 0.48 2.78 7.62
C GLN A 57 -0.91 2.51 7.01
N GLN A 58 -1.46 1.31 7.23
CA GLN A 58 -2.82 0.96 6.78
C GLN A 58 -3.87 1.51 7.72
N ASN A 59 -5.05 1.86 7.20
CA ASN A 59 -6.15 2.37 8.00
C ASN A 59 -7.29 1.34 8.13
N ASP A 60 -8.06 1.49 9.21
CA ASP A 60 -9.15 0.56 9.53
C ASP A 60 -10.28 0.59 8.51
N GLU A 61 -10.54 1.76 7.90
CA GLU A 61 -11.53 1.92 6.84
C GLU A 61 -11.20 1.05 5.62
N LEU A 62 -9.93 0.99 5.21
CA LEU A 62 -9.48 0.19 4.08
C LEU A 62 -9.52 -1.30 4.40
N LEU A 63 -9.18 -1.69 5.64
CA LEU A 63 -9.29 -3.09 6.08
C LEU A 63 -10.75 -3.56 6.07
N ASN A 64 -11.69 -2.71 6.50
CA ASN A 64 -13.11 -2.99 6.41
C ASN A 64 -13.60 -2.99 4.95
N TYR A 65 -13.19 -2.02 4.14
CA TYR A 65 -13.53 -1.93 2.72
C TYR A 65 -13.02 -3.15 1.93
N THR A 66 -11.85 -3.68 2.27
CA THR A 66 -11.30 -4.88 1.64
C THR A 66 -11.85 -6.18 2.24
N ASN A 67 -12.79 -6.09 3.20
CA ASN A 67 -13.30 -7.21 3.99
C ASN A 67 -12.17 -8.05 4.61
N PHE A 68 -11.06 -7.43 4.98
CA PHE A 68 -9.89 -8.11 5.55
C PHE A 68 -10.26 -8.94 6.77
N TYR A 69 -10.91 -8.34 7.76
CA TYR A 69 -11.29 -9.01 9.02
C TYR A 69 -12.24 -10.19 8.80
N LYS A 70 -13.03 -10.18 7.72
CA LYS A 70 -13.97 -11.27 7.37
C LYS A 70 -13.38 -12.29 6.40
N SER A 71 -12.12 -12.12 5.98
CA SER A 71 -11.43 -13.00 5.03
C SER A 71 -10.10 -13.48 5.62
N PHE A 72 -8.99 -12.89 5.20
CA PHE A 72 -7.66 -13.29 5.66
C PHE A 72 -7.42 -12.97 7.14
N GLY A 73 -8.00 -11.86 7.64
CA GLY A 73 -7.96 -11.53 9.06
C GLY A 73 -8.54 -12.65 9.92
N GLN A 74 -9.69 -13.21 9.54
CA GLN A 74 -10.31 -14.33 10.25
C GLN A 74 -9.41 -15.57 10.29
N ILE A 75 -8.72 -15.90 9.19
CA ILE A 75 -7.76 -17.02 9.13
C ILE A 75 -6.59 -16.77 10.10
N LEU A 76 -6.18 -15.52 10.27
CA LEU A 76 -5.08 -15.11 11.14
C LEU A 76 -5.52 -14.81 12.59
N GLY A 77 -6.80 -14.99 12.93
CA GLY A 77 -7.35 -14.63 14.25
C GLY A 77 -7.39 -13.13 14.53
N VAL A 78 -7.39 -12.30 13.47
CA VAL A 78 -7.40 -10.84 13.53
C VAL A 78 -8.76 -10.30 13.08
N ASN A 79 -9.50 -9.74 14.02
CA ASN A 79 -10.86 -9.21 13.82
C ASN A 79 -11.01 -7.73 14.19
N THR A 80 -9.98 -7.13 14.81
CA THR A 80 -9.96 -5.71 15.19
C THR A 80 -8.64 -5.06 14.79
N ILE A 81 -8.62 -3.73 14.78
CA ILE A 81 -7.42 -2.96 14.45
C ILE A 81 -6.29 -3.14 15.48
N GLU A 82 -6.61 -3.38 16.75
CA GLU A 82 -5.61 -3.66 17.80
C GLU A 82 -4.94 -5.02 17.59
N GLN A 83 -5.73 -6.03 17.19
CA GLN A 83 -5.20 -7.35 16.83
C GLN A 83 -4.37 -7.28 15.54
N PHE A 84 -4.74 -6.41 14.61
CA PHE A 84 -3.97 -6.17 13.39
C PHE A 84 -2.62 -5.51 13.68
N GLN A 85 -2.60 -4.48 14.54
CA GLN A 85 -1.37 -3.78 14.95
C GLN A 85 -0.35 -4.70 15.61
N SER A 86 -0.81 -5.74 16.29
CA SER A 86 0.05 -6.71 16.97
C SER A 86 0.44 -7.91 16.11
N ASN A 87 -0.05 -8.01 14.87
CA ASN A 87 0.18 -9.15 13.98
C ASN A 87 0.94 -8.75 12.70
N PRO A 88 2.27 -8.96 12.64
CA PRO A 88 3.09 -8.65 11.47
C PRO A 88 2.59 -9.31 10.19
N ILE A 89 2.16 -10.58 10.26
CA ILE A 89 1.68 -11.33 9.09
C ILE A 89 0.39 -10.70 8.55
N ALA A 90 -0.50 -10.25 9.43
CA ALA A 90 -1.72 -9.56 9.00
C ALA A 90 -1.40 -8.26 8.25
N GLN A 91 -0.40 -7.50 8.70
CA GLN A 91 0.04 -6.26 8.04
C GLN A 91 0.63 -6.54 6.65
N GLU A 92 1.45 -7.59 6.51
CA GLU A 92 1.99 -8.04 5.21
C GLU A 92 0.89 -8.45 4.23
N VAL A 93 -0.03 -9.30 4.69
CA VAL A 93 -1.12 -9.80 3.85
C VAL A 93 -2.01 -8.65 3.41
N ALA A 94 -2.37 -7.75 4.31
CA ALA A 94 -3.24 -6.64 3.96
C ALA A 94 -2.57 -5.65 2.98
N ALA A 95 -1.25 -5.47 3.05
CA ALA A 95 -0.52 -4.69 2.04
C ALA A 95 -0.51 -5.40 0.67
N LEU A 96 -0.30 -6.71 0.64
CA LEU A 96 -0.41 -7.49 -0.60
C LEU A 96 -1.82 -7.35 -1.21
N MET A 97 -2.86 -7.36 -0.38
CA MET A 97 -4.24 -7.17 -0.83
C MET A 97 -4.45 -5.78 -1.43
N GLU A 98 -3.90 -4.74 -0.80
CA GLU A 98 -4.01 -3.36 -1.25
C GLU A 98 -3.27 -3.09 -2.57
N PHE A 99 -2.02 -3.55 -2.67
CA PHE A 99 -1.15 -3.27 -3.81
C PHE A 99 -1.33 -4.26 -4.95
N GLY A 100 -1.36 -5.56 -4.66
CA GLY A 100 -1.53 -6.63 -5.65
C GLY A 100 -2.99 -6.84 -6.05
N GLY A 101 -3.91 -6.53 -5.15
CA GLY A 101 -5.33 -6.76 -5.36
C GLY A 101 -5.78 -8.11 -4.84
N ILE A 102 -7.08 -8.18 -4.58
CA ILE A 102 -7.78 -9.40 -4.22
C ILE A 102 -8.91 -9.63 -5.23
N PRO A 103 -9.20 -10.90 -5.57
CA PRO A 103 -10.35 -11.20 -6.40
C PRO A 103 -11.63 -10.62 -5.77
N SER A 104 -12.42 -9.89 -6.56
CA SER A 104 -13.64 -9.19 -6.11
C SER A 104 -14.62 -10.09 -5.35
N LYS A 105 -14.64 -11.39 -5.68
CA LYS A 105 -15.44 -12.41 -4.98
C LYS A 105 -15.14 -12.53 -3.48
N TYR A 106 -13.93 -12.17 -3.03
CA TYR A 106 -13.55 -12.19 -1.61
C TYR A 106 -13.87 -10.87 -0.90
N VAL A 107 -14.09 -9.80 -1.65
CA VAL A 107 -14.38 -8.46 -1.12
C VAL A 107 -15.88 -8.17 -1.11
N GLY A 108 -16.69 -8.94 -1.84
CA GLY A 108 -18.11 -8.65 -2.02
C GLY A 108 -18.38 -7.37 -2.84
N GLN A 109 -17.34 -6.74 -3.38
CA GLN A 109 -17.41 -5.51 -4.15
C GLN A 109 -16.24 -5.39 -5.15
N ASN A 110 -16.38 -4.47 -6.11
CA ASN A 110 -15.34 -4.21 -7.10
C ASN A 110 -14.16 -3.48 -6.45
N PHE A 111 -13.10 -4.22 -6.14
CA PHE A 111 -11.83 -3.66 -5.66
C PHE A 111 -10.87 -3.41 -6.83
N SER A 112 -10.24 -2.24 -6.87
CA SER A 112 -9.12 -1.95 -7.79
C SER A 112 -7.87 -1.71 -6.95
N SER A 113 -6.87 -2.57 -7.09
CA SER A 113 -5.60 -2.43 -6.38
C SER A 113 -4.87 -1.15 -6.77
N LYS A 114 -3.95 -0.69 -5.91
CA LYS A 114 -3.09 0.45 -6.22
C LYS A 114 -2.26 0.20 -7.49
N TYR A 115 -1.79 -1.03 -7.71
CA TYR A 115 -1.13 -1.40 -8.97
C TYR A 115 -2.07 -1.22 -10.16
N THR A 116 -3.26 -1.81 -10.12
CA THR A 116 -4.24 -1.74 -11.22
C THR A 116 -4.70 -0.31 -11.48
N ALA A 117 -4.94 0.47 -10.44
CA ALA A 117 -5.32 1.86 -10.54
C ALA A 117 -4.21 2.70 -11.19
N THR A 118 -2.96 2.50 -10.76
CA THR A 118 -1.78 3.15 -11.34
C THR A 118 -1.60 2.78 -12.80
N MET A 119 -1.70 1.49 -13.14
CA MET A 119 -1.60 1.01 -14.53
C MET A 119 -2.72 1.59 -15.41
N LYS A 120 -3.94 1.71 -14.90
CA LYS A 120 -5.05 2.38 -15.62
C LYS A 120 -4.79 3.88 -15.80
N ALA A 121 -4.26 4.55 -14.79
CA ALA A 121 -3.94 5.97 -14.86
C ALA A 121 -2.83 6.24 -15.89
N LEU A 122 -1.75 5.46 -15.85
CA LEU A 122 -0.61 5.58 -16.78
C LEU A 122 -0.96 5.08 -18.19
N GLY A 123 -1.75 4.01 -18.32
CA GLY A 123 -2.21 3.51 -19.62
C GLY A 123 -3.14 4.49 -20.34
N ARG A 124 -3.91 5.30 -19.60
CA ARG A 124 -4.70 6.42 -20.16
C ARG A 124 -3.85 7.61 -20.60
N ILE A 125 -2.62 7.75 -20.09
CA ILE A 125 -1.66 8.78 -20.52
C ILE A 125 -1.02 8.39 -21.88
N GLY A 126 -1.07 7.12 -22.29
CA GLY A 126 -0.48 6.62 -23.53
C GLY A 126 -1.33 6.71 -24.82
N VAL A 127 -2.61 7.09 -24.75
CA VAL A 127 -3.51 7.10 -25.94
C VAL A 127 -3.63 8.48 -26.61
N ARG A 128 -2.79 9.46 -26.22
CA ARG A 128 -2.66 10.76 -26.93
C ARG A 128 -1.30 10.97 -27.60
N SER A 129 -0.60 9.88 -27.89
CA SER A 129 0.59 9.87 -28.76
C SER A 129 0.23 9.12 -30.04
N LYS A 130 -0.54 9.79 -30.90
CA LYS A 130 -0.67 9.56 -32.35
C LYS A 130 -1.82 10.44 -32.87
N LEU A 131 -1.44 11.62 -33.35
CA LEU A 131 -1.87 12.27 -34.59
C LEU A 131 -1.04 13.53 -34.75
#